data_AF-A0A9E0ULV8-F1
#
_entry.id   AF-A0A9E0ULV8-F1
#
_cell.length_a   1.000
_cell.length_b   1.000
_cell.length_c   1.000
_cell.angle_alpha   90.00
_cell.angle_beta   90.00
_cell.angle_gamma   90.00
#
_symmetry.space_group_name_H-M   'P 1'
#
loop_
_entity.id
_entity.type
_entity.pdbx_description
1 polymer ?
#
loop_
_entity_poly.entity_id
_entity_poly.type
_entity_poly.pdbx_seq_one_letter_code
_entity_poly.pdbx_strand_id
1 'polypeptide(L)'
;MVSAFNSKNSGTFVIAKSILEKNQIPFIPKGENLAGLEYTQFELLVKEEDFEKAKEFLADIQDNGIKYQERFEKKHQPFIGYMIIAGILAAVAALFLLGLWIRE
;
A
#
# COMPACT_ATOMS: atom_id res chain seq x y z
N MET A 1 23.71 -5.40 -14.80
CA MET A 1 22.41 -5.41 -14.09
C MET A 1 21.38 -4.74 -14.98
N VAL A 2 20.20 -5.32 -15.09
CA VAL A 2 19.15 -4.98 -16.06
C VAL A 2 17.80 -4.80 -15.36
N SER A 3 16.94 -3.94 -15.90
CA SER A 3 15.62 -3.65 -15.33
C SER A 3 14.65 -4.78 -15.64
N ALA A 4 14.28 -5.56 -14.62
CA ALA A 4 13.31 -6.65 -14.73
C ALA A 4 11.87 -6.17 -14.60
N PHE A 5 11.65 -5.08 -13.86
CA PHE A 5 10.32 -4.58 -13.58
C PHE A 5 10.33 -3.10 -13.27
N ASN A 6 9.31 -2.41 -13.77
CA ASN A 6 9.11 -0.99 -13.57
C ASN A 6 7.62 -0.70 -13.38
N SER A 7 7.28 0.07 -12.35
CA SER A 7 5.90 0.46 -12.07
C SER A 7 5.84 1.81 -11.37
N LYS A 8 4.78 2.58 -11.61
CA LYS A 8 4.48 3.80 -10.83
C LYS A 8 3.70 3.50 -9.55
N ASN A 9 3.23 2.25 -9.38
CA ASN A 9 2.41 1.85 -8.25
C ASN A 9 3.27 1.17 -7.18
N SER A 10 3.28 1.76 -5.98
CA SER A 10 4.02 1.26 -4.83
C SER A 10 3.55 -0.12 -4.37
N GLY A 11 2.26 -0.42 -4.47
CA GLY A 11 1.70 -1.73 -4.13
C GLY A 11 2.19 -2.82 -5.09
N THR A 12 2.14 -2.56 -6.40
CA THR A 12 2.64 -3.50 -7.42
C THR A 12 4.15 -3.71 -7.28
N PHE A 13 4.90 -2.67 -6.92
CA PHE A 13 6.32 -2.76 -6.64
C PHE A 13 6.63 -3.67 -5.43
N VAL A 14 5.87 -3.54 -4.33
CA VAL A 14 6.03 -4.41 -3.15
C VAL A 14 5.73 -5.87 -3.48
N ILE A 15 4.72 -6.13 -4.31
CA ILE A 15 4.39 -7.49 -4.77
C ILE A 15 5.53 -8.07 -5.62
N ALA A 16 6.02 -7.29 -6.59
CA ALA A 16 7.14 -7.70 -7.44
C ALA A 16 8.40 -8.00 -6.63
N LYS A 17 8.68 -7.17 -5.62
CA LYS A 17 9.77 -7.40 -4.66
C LYS A 17 9.60 -8.74 -3.93
N SER A 18 8.42 -8.99 -3.37
CA SER A 18 8.13 -10.23 -2.63
C SER A 18 8.24 -11.48 -3.49
N ILE A 19 7.87 -11.40 -4.77
CA ILE A 19 8.00 -12.52 -5.71
C ILE A 19 9.48 -12.83 -5.99
N LEU A 20 10.32 -11.82 -6.20
CA LEU A 20 11.76 -12.04 -6.38
C LEU A 20 12.42 -12.59 -5.10
N GLU A 21 12.04 -12.09 -3.92
CA GLU A 21 12.53 -12.60 -2.63
C GLU A 21 12.15 -14.07 -2.42
N LYS A 22 10.90 -14.44 -2.68
CA LYS A 22 10.40 -15.82 -2.52
C LYS A 22 11.15 -16.81 -3.42
N ASN A 23 11.52 -16.37 -4.63
CA ASN A 23 12.26 -17.18 -5.59
C ASN A 23 13.78 -17.06 -5.44
N GLN A 24 14.27 -16.39 -4.39
CA GLN A 24 15.69 -16.21 -4.09
C GLN A 24 16.48 -15.55 -5.23
N ILE A 25 15.82 -14.70 -6.02
CA ILE A 25 16.46 -13.97 -7.12
C ILE A 25 17.09 -12.70 -6.53
N PRO A 26 18.41 -12.49 -6.68
CA PRO A 26 19.04 -11.24 -6.24
C PRO A 26 18.54 -10.04 -7.04
N PHE A 27 18.08 -9.00 -6.36
CA PHE A 27 17.63 -7.76 -6.99
C PHE A 27 18.09 -6.52 -6.23
N ILE A 28 18.12 -5.39 -6.92
CA ILE A 28 18.34 -4.06 -6.37
C ILE A 28 17.09 -3.22 -6.59
N PRO A 29 16.40 -2.78 -5.53
CA PRO A 29 15.30 -1.84 -5.65
C PRO A 29 15.85 -0.44 -5.95
N LYS A 30 15.26 0.24 -6.95
CA LYS A 30 15.43 1.66 -7.22
C LYS A 30 14.09 2.37 -7.10
N GLY A 31 14.10 3.52 -6.44
CA GLY A 31 12.87 4.24 -6.05
C GLY A 31 12.61 4.06 -4.56
N GLU A 32 13.50 4.60 -3.74
CA GLU A 32 13.32 4.63 -2.30
C GLU A 32 12.74 5.98 -1.91
N ASN A 33 11.70 5.95 -1.08
CA ASN A 33 10.98 7.10 -0.57
C ASN A 33 11.91 7.93 0.35
N LEU A 34 12.79 8.74 -0.24
CA LEU A 34 13.58 9.73 0.49
C LEU A 34 12.63 10.87 0.89
N ALA A 35 12.05 10.77 2.08
CA ALA A 35 11.50 11.86 2.87
C ALA A 35 10.75 12.96 2.07
N GLY A 36 9.64 12.59 1.41
CA GLY A 36 8.63 13.56 0.96
C GLY A 36 8.73 14.05 -0.49
N LEU A 37 9.54 13.41 -1.34
CA LEU A 37 9.46 13.62 -2.80
C LEU A 37 8.58 12.52 -3.42
N GLU A 38 7.49 12.91 -4.08
CA GLU A 38 6.64 12.01 -4.85
C GLU A 38 7.47 11.33 -5.95
N TYR A 39 7.85 10.07 -5.75
CA TYR A 39 8.48 9.28 -6.79
C TYR A 39 7.46 8.94 -7.86
N THR A 40 7.78 9.28 -9.10
CA THR A 40 6.95 9.02 -10.27
C THR A 40 7.14 7.61 -10.84
N GLN A 41 8.15 6.84 -10.38
CA GLN A 41 8.47 5.52 -10.94
C GLN A 41 9.38 4.67 -10.02
N PHE A 42 9.00 3.41 -9.80
CA PHE A 42 9.72 2.38 -9.04
C PHE A 42 10.29 1.32 -9.98
N GLU A 43 11.49 0.82 -9.70
CA GLU A 43 12.21 -0.11 -10.58
C GLU A 43 12.92 -1.22 -9.79
N LEU A 44 12.90 -2.45 -10.31
CA LEU A 44 13.66 -3.59 -9.79
C LEU A 44 14.70 -4.01 -10.81
N LEU A 45 15.97 -3.87 -10.43
CA LEU A 45 17.12 -4.29 -11.22
C LEU A 45 17.56 -5.68 -10.78
N VAL A 46 17.84 -6.57 -11.72
CA VAL A 46 18.38 -7.92 -11.45
C VAL A 46 19.70 -8.11 -12.20
N LYS A 47 20.41 -9.18 -11.88
CA LYS A 47 21.57 -9.59 -12.69
C LYS A 47 21.09 -10.10 -14.05
N GLU A 48 21.94 -9.95 -15.06
CA GLU A 48 21.62 -10.36 -16.43
C GLU A 48 21.41 -11.88 -16.55
N GLU A 49 22.14 -12.67 -15.76
CA GLU A 49 21.98 -14.12 -15.64
C GLU A 49 20.61 -14.58 -15.09
N ASP A 50 19.98 -13.73 -14.27
CA ASP A 50 18.69 -14.02 -13.63
C ASP A 50 17.52 -13.30 -14.33
N PHE A 51 17.79 -12.53 -15.37
CA PHE A 51 16.81 -11.65 -16.01
C PHE A 51 15.62 -12.39 -16.59
N GLU A 52 15.86 -13.46 -17.36
CA GLU A 52 14.77 -14.24 -17.97
C GLU A 52 13.88 -14.92 -16.92
N LYS A 53 14.50 -15.47 -15.87
CA LYS A 53 13.74 -16.06 -14.74
C LYS A 53 12.94 -15.01 -13.99
N ALA A 54 13.54 -13.85 -13.71
CA ALA A 54 12.84 -12.74 -13.06
C ALA A 54 11.64 -12.29 -13.90
N LYS A 55 11.81 -12.17 -15.22
CA LYS A 55 10.75 -11.77 -16.14
C LYS A 55 9.61 -12.79 -16.18
N GLU A 56 9.91 -14.08 -16.17
CA GLU A 56 8.91 -15.15 -16.10
C GLU A 56 8.04 -15.02 -14.83
N PHE A 57 8.65 -14.86 -13.66
CA PHE A 57 7.90 -14.72 -12.41
C PHE A 57 7.13 -13.40 -12.28
N LEU A 58 7.60 -12.34 -12.94
CA LEU A 58 6.99 -11.02 -12.89
C LEU A 58 5.95 -10.78 -14.00
N ALA A 59 5.87 -11.64 -15.01
CA ALA A 59 4.90 -11.54 -16.11
C ALA A 59 3.45 -11.52 -15.61
N ASP A 60 3.13 -12.36 -14.63
CA ASP A 60 1.80 -12.45 -14.01
C ASP A 60 1.34 -11.15 -13.32
N ILE A 61 2.28 -10.28 -12.96
CA ILE A 61 2.00 -9.01 -12.28
C ILE A 61 1.62 -7.92 -13.29
N GLN A 62 2.22 -7.93 -14.49
CA GLN A 62 1.90 -6.95 -15.54
C GLN A 62 0.47 -7.14 -16.05
N ASP A 63 0.01 -8.39 -16.22
CA ASP A 63 -1.36 -8.68 -16.69
C ASP A 63 -2.43 -8.51 -15.59
N ASN A 64 -2.08 -8.73 -14.32
CA ASN A 64 -3.01 -8.60 -13.19
C ASN A 64 -2.90 -7.28 -12.41
N GLY A 65 -2.06 -6.33 -12.86
CA GLY A 65 -1.79 -5.08 -12.16
C GLY A 65 -3.05 -4.26 -11.83
N ILE A 66 -4.10 -4.39 -12.65
CA ILE A 66 -5.41 -3.75 -12.45
C ILE A 66 -6.20 -4.41 -11.31
N LYS A 67 -6.15 -5.74 -11.16
CA LYS A 67 -6.88 -6.47 -10.11
C LYS A 67 -6.30 -6.29 -8.71
N TYR A 68 -5.00 -6.05 -8.59
CA TYR A 68 -4.39 -5.75 -7.30
C TYR A 68 -4.81 -4.37 -6.78
N GLN A 69 -5.06 -3.41 -7.66
CA GLN A 69 -5.51 -2.05 -7.31
C GLN A 69 -6.81 -2.07 -6.51
N GLU A 70 -7.81 -2.85 -6.95
CA GLU A 70 -9.09 -2.99 -6.25
C GLU A 70 -8.98 -3.66 -4.86
N ARG A 71 -7.96 -4.49 -4.65
CA ARG A 71 -7.81 -5.25 -3.41
C ARG A 71 -7.07 -4.47 -2.31
N PHE A 72 -6.22 -3.50 -2.68
CA PHE A 72 -5.57 -2.60 -1.72
C PHE A 72 -6.42 -1.39 -1.36
N GLU A 73 -7.21 -0.84 -2.30
CA GLU A 73 -8.18 0.24 -1.99
C GLU A 73 -9.20 -0.18 -0.93
N LYS A 74 -9.62 -1.45 -0.92
CA LYS A 74 -10.60 -1.95 0.06
C LYS A 74 -10.05 -2.14 1.47
N LYS A 75 -8.73 -2.07 1.71
CA LYS A 75 -8.15 -2.34 3.04
C LYS A 75 -7.94 -1.09 3.90
N HIS A 76 -8.22 0.10 3.37
CA HIS A 76 -8.09 1.38 4.10
C HIS A 76 -9.36 2.24 4.02
N GLN A 77 -10.50 1.66 4.40
CA GLN A 77 -11.63 2.44 4.90
C GLN A 77 -12.09 1.93 6.27
N PRO A 78 -11.55 2.49 7.35
CA PRO A 78 -12.31 2.56 8.58
C PRO A 78 -12.19 3.98 9.17
N PHE A 79 -12.77 4.99 8.51
CA PHE A 79 -12.81 6.34 9.10
C PHE A 79 -14.23 6.86 9.34
N ILE A 80 -15.18 6.59 8.45
CA ILE A 80 -16.54 7.12 8.60
C ILE A 80 -17.25 6.50 9.82
N GLY A 81 -17.08 5.19 10.04
CA GLY A 81 -17.71 4.50 11.18
C GLY A 81 -17.27 5.03 12.55
N TYR A 82 -15.97 5.32 12.72
CA TYR A 82 -15.45 5.86 13.98
C TYR A 82 -15.82 7.32 14.22
N MET A 83 -15.94 8.13 13.16
CA MET A 83 -16.43 9.52 13.29
C MET A 83 -17.86 9.59 13.80
N ILE A 84 -18.73 8.68 13.34
CA ILE A 84 -20.13 8.62 13.80
C ILE A 84 -20.20 8.22 15.28
N ILE A 85 -19.43 7.21 15.70
CA ILE A 85 -19.40 6.74 17.10
C ILE A 85 -18.86 7.84 18.02
N ALA A 86 -17.79 8.54 17.64
CA ALA A 86 -17.24 9.65 18.41
C ALA A 86 -18.24 10.81 18.55
N GLY A 87 -18.98 11.13 17.49
CA GLY A 87 -20.05 12.14 17.52
C GLY A 87 -21.20 11.77 18.46
N ILE A 88 -21.64 10.51 18.45
CA ILE A 88 -22.69 10.02 19.36
C ILE A 88 -22.21 10.06 20.81
N LEU A 89 -20.97 9.62 21.10
CA LEU A 89 -20.43 9.66 22.46
C LEU A 89 -20.35 11.08 23.02
N ALA A 90 -19.92 12.05 22.20
CA ALA A 90 -19.85 13.45 22.58
C ALA A 90 -21.24 14.04 22.87
N ALA A 91 -22.25 13.69 22.08
CA ALA A 91 -23.63 14.15 22.29
C ALA A 91 -24.22 13.59 23.59
N VAL A 92 -24.00 12.31 23.89
CA VAL A 92 -24.46 11.68 25.15
C VAL A 92 -23.77 12.31 26.36
N ALA A 93 -22.46 12.59 26.27
CA ALA A 93 -21.73 13.26 27.35
C ALA A 93 -22.23 14.70 27.60
N ALA A 94 -22.51 15.45 26.53
CA ALA A 94 -23.05 16.81 26.65
C ALA A 94 -24.46 16.82 27.29
N LEU A 95 -25.33 15.88 26.92
CA LEU A 95 -26.65 15.72 27.53
C LEU A 95 -26.56 15.34 29.01
N PHE A 96 -25.60 14.50 29.38
CA PHE A 96 -25.37 14.12 30.77
C PHE A 96 -24.92 15.33 31.63
N LEU A 97 -24.01 16.15 31.11
CA LEU A 97 -23.55 17.37 31.79
C LEU A 97 -24.69 18.40 31.94
N LEU A 98 -25.52 18.59 30.92
CA LEU A 98 -26.68 19.47 31.00
C LEU A 98 -27.72 18.97 32.02
N GLY A 99 -27.95 17.65 32.08
CA GLY A 99 -28.85 17.04 33.06
C GLY A 99 -28.36 17.15 34.50
N LEU A 100 -27.04 17.17 34.72
CA LEU A 100 -26.46 17.46 36.04
C LEU A 100 -26.61 18.94 36.43
N TRP A 101 -26.47 19.85 35.46
CA TRP A 101 -26.54 21.30 35.71
C TRP A 101 -27.95 21.81 35.99
N ILE A 102 -28.99 21.15 35.48
CA ILE A 102 -30.40 21.48 35.75
C ILE A 102 -30.86 20.96 37.13
N ARG A 103 -30.09 20.06 37.75
CA ARG A 103 -30.45 19.41 39.02
C ARG A 103 -29.88 20.12 40.25
N GLU A 104 -28.95 21.06 40.08
CA GLU A 104 -28.55 22.06 41.09
C GLU A 104 -29.49 23.27 41.08
#